data_AF-A0A7W1D7A4-F1
#
_entry.id   AF-A0A7W1D7A4-F1
#
_cell.length_a   1.000
_cell.length_b   1.000
_cell.length_c   1.000
_cell.angle_alpha   90.00
_cell.angle_beta   90.00
_cell.angle_gamma   90.00
#
_symmetry.space_group_name_H-M   'P 1'
#
loop_
_entity.id
_entity.type
_entity.pdbx_description
1 polymer ?
#
loop_
_entity_poly.entity_id
_entity_poly.type
_entity_poly.pdbx_seq_one_letter_code
_entity_poly.pdbx_strand_id
1 'polypeptide(L)'
;MKPNEEVMEILEAFDLTGSFRAAARLAGCDPKTVARYVALRGVGKELDTPARNSIAAPFLDKIEELVERSKGDVRADVVHDKLRAMGYEGSERTTRRAVATAKEAYERGHRRIFRPWVPEPGLWFQWD
;
A
#
# COMPACT_ATOMS: atom_id res chain seq x y z
N MET A 1 4.13 -12.80 4.69
CA MET A 1 2.66 -12.91 4.66
C MET A 1 2.31 -13.80 3.46
N LYS A 2 1.31 -14.67 3.54
CA LYS A 2 0.91 -15.52 2.40
C LYS A 2 0.11 -14.65 1.41
N PRO A 3 0.19 -14.88 0.08
CA PRO A 3 -0.67 -14.20 -0.88
C PRO A 3 -2.14 -14.49 -0.58
N ASN A 4 -3.03 -13.57 -0.95
CA ASN A 4 -4.46 -13.66 -0.60
C ASN A 4 -5.12 -14.94 -1.11
N GLU A 5 -4.77 -15.38 -2.32
CA GLU A 5 -5.24 -16.65 -2.91
C GLU A 5 -4.90 -17.85 -2.03
N GLU A 6 -3.64 -17.99 -1.62
CA GLU A 6 -3.21 -19.09 -0.74
C GLU A 6 -3.87 -19.01 0.65
N VAL A 7 -4.20 -17.80 1.14
CA VAL A 7 -4.97 -17.68 2.39
C VAL A 7 -6.40 -18.17 2.19
N MET A 8 -7.03 -17.88 1.04
CA MET A 8 -8.36 -18.40 0.72
C MET A 8 -8.36 -19.92 0.63
N GLU A 9 -7.38 -20.52 -0.06
CA GLU A 9 -7.22 -21.99 -0.12
C GLU A 9 -7.08 -22.62 1.28
N ILE A 10 -6.31 -21.99 2.18
CA ILE A 10 -6.17 -22.44 3.58
C ILE A 10 -7.51 -22.40 4.32
N LEU A 11 -8.30 -21.33 4.12
CA LEU A 11 -9.60 -21.16 4.76
C LEU A 11 -10.64 -22.12 4.19
N GLU A 12 -10.65 -22.34 2.88
CA GLU A 12 -11.53 -23.32 2.21
C GLU A 12 -11.22 -24.75 2.67
N ALA A 13 -9.94 -25.11 2.80
CA ALA A 13 -9.53 -26.41 3.33
C ALA A 13 -9.98 -26.60 4.80
N PHE A 14 -10.02 -25.53 5.58
CA PHE A 14 -10.58 -25.57 6.94
C PHE A 14 -12.10 -25.69 6.94
N ASP A 15 -12.81 -24.92 6.11
CA ASP A 15 -14.27 -24.99 6.00
C ASP A 15 -14.73 -26.38 5.51
N LEU A 16 -13.94 -27.04 4.66
CA LEU A 16 -14.19 -28.41 4.18
C LEU A 16 -13.97 -29.49 5.26
N THR A 17 -12.96 -29.33 6.13
CA THR A 17 -12.52 -30.41 7.02
C THR A 17 -12.85 -30.20 8.50
N GLY A 18 -13.11 -28.97 8.92
CA GLY A 18 -13.31 -28.59 10.32
C GLY A 18 -12.10 -28.83 11.23
N SER A 19 -10.92 -29.19 10.68
CA SER A 19 -9.75 -29.63 11.45
C SER A 19 -8.48 -28.97 10.96
N PHE A 20 -7.75 -28.31 11.86
CA PHE A 20 -6.51 -27.60 11.51
C PHE A 20 -5.44 -28.53 10.92
N ARG A 21 -5.36 -29.78 11.39
CA ARG A 21 -4.37 -30.75 10.87
C ARG A 21 -4.77 -31.34 9.52
N ALA A 22 -6.07 -31.53 9.29
CA ALA A 22 -6.55 -32.01 8.00
C ALA A 22 -6.42 -30.93 6.92
N ALA A 23 -6.87 -29.69 7.22
CA ALA A 23 -6.74 -28.53 6.37
C ALA A 23 -5.28 -28.23 6.00
N ALA A 24 -4.37 -28.30 6.97
CA ALA A 24 -2.93 -28.11 6.75
C ALA A 24 -2.33 -29.09 5.73
N ARG A 25 -2.75 -30.36 5.77
CA ARG A 25 -2.30 -31.36 4.79
C ARG A 25 -2.85 -31.09 3.40
N LEU A 26 -4.09 -30.62 3.28
CA LEU A 26 -4.71 -30.29 1.99
C LEU A 26 -4.09 -29.02 1.37
N ALA A 27 -3.87 -27.98 2.18
CA ALA A 27 -3.32 -26.70 1.74
C ALA A 27 -1.77 -26.65 1.77
N GLY A 28 -1.09 -27.76 2.09
CA GLY A 28 0.38 -27.82 2.12
C GLY A 28 1.06 -26.87 3.12
N CYS A 29 0.43 -26.56 4.25
CA CYS A 29 0.94 -25.60 5.23
C CYS A 29 1.01 -26.15 6.67
N ASP A 30 1.57 -25.39 7.62
CA ASP A 30 1.61 -25.79 9.03
C ASP A 30 0.23 -25.62 9.71
N PRO A 31 -0.26 -26.55 10.56
CA PRO A 31 -1.54 -26.42 11.27
C PRO A 31 -1.70 -25.13 12.09
N LYS A 32 -0.61 -24.56 12.62
CA LYS A 32 -0.62 -23.26 13.32
C LYS A 32 -0.90 -22.11 12.35
N THR A 33 -0.53 -22.25 11.08
CA THR A 33 -0.83 -21.27 10.03
C THR A 33 -2.34 -21.24 9.75
N VAL A 34 -2.96 -22.43 9.65
CA VAL A 34 -4.43 -22.55 9.52
C VAL A 34 -5.11 -21.90 10.73
N ALA A 35 -4.72 -22.28 11.95
CA ALA A 35 -5.29 -21.73 13.18
C ALA A 35 -5.16 -20.18 13.25
N ARG A 36 -4.00 -19.64 12.83
CA ARG A 36 -3.79 -18.19 12.77
C ARG A 36 -4.76 -17.52 11.81
N TYR A 37 -4.91 -18.02 10.58
CA TYR A 37 -5.79 -17.38 9.59
C TYR A 37 -7.27 -17.54 9.91
N VAL A 38 -7.67 -18.68 10.49
CA VAL A 38 -9.04 -18.86 11.00
C VAL A 38 -9.34 -17.87 12.14
N ALA A 39 -8.39 -17.66 13.07
CA ALA A 39 -8.53 -16.66 14.11
C ALA A 39 -8.61 -15.23 13.55
N LEU A 40 -7.80 -14.89 12.54
CA LEU A 40 -7.85 -13.60 11.86
C LEU A 40 -9.20 -13.37 11.16
N ARG A 41 -9.75 -14.39 10.49
CA ARG A 41 -11.08 -14.35 9.87
C ARG A 41 -12.19 -14.13 10.91
N GLY A 42 -12.14 -14.82 12.05
CA GLY A 42 -13.15 -14.71 13.11
C GLY A 42 -13.24 -13.31 13.74
N VAL A 43 -12.16 -12.53 13.69
CA VAL A 43 -12.12 -11.14 14.19
C VAL A 43 -12.51 -10.13 13.10
N GLY A 44 -12.80 -10.59 11.87
CA GLY A 44 -13.10 -9.72 10.73
C GLY A 44 -11.91 -8.84 10.32
N LYS A 45 -10.69 -9.24 10.69
CA LYS A 45 -9.50 -8.45 10.39
C LYS A 45 -9.11 -8.71 8.94
N GLU A 46 -9.06 -7.64 8.14
CA GLU A 46 -8.45 -7.72 6.82
C GLU A 46 -7.03 -8.29 6.97
N LEU A 47 -6.70 -9.25 6.09
CA LEU A 47 -5.41 -9.92 6.10
C LEU A 47 -4.24 -8.93 5.94
N ASP A 48 -4.54 -7.76 5.39
CA ASP A 48 -3.67 -6.60 5.34
C ASP A 48 -3.78 -5.83 6.67
N THR A 49 -3.08 -6.30 7.70
CA THR A 49 -2.96 -5.50 8.94
C THR A 49 -2.23 -4.20 8.59
N PRO A 50 -2.81 -3.01 8.82
CA PRO A 50 -2.15 -1.76 8.49
C PRO A 50 -0.81 -1.71 9.22
N ALA A 51 0.25 -1.34 8.48
CA ALA A 51 1.57 -1.16 9.03
C ALA A 51 1.49 -0.28 10.28
N ARG A 52 2.28 -0.59 11.33
CA ARG A 52 2.36 0.25 12.54
C ARG A 52 2.51 1.70 12.14
N ASN A 53 1.63 2.56 12.66
CA ASN A 53 1.64 4.00 12.40
C ASN A 53 3.04 4.54 12.70
N SER A 54 3.70 5.09 11.68
CA SER A 54 5.00 5.75 11.81
C SER A 54 4.88 6.95 12.76
N ILE A 55 5.97 7.35 13.42
CA ILE A 55 6.04 8.63 14.16
C ILE A 55 5.73 9.82 13.22
N ALA A 56 5.95 9.66 11.91
CA ALA A 56 5.57 10.65 10.90
C ALA A 56 4.08 10.66 10.55
N ALA A 57 3.28 9.68 11.01
CA ALA A 57 1.87 9.56 10.65
C ALA A 57 1.05 10.83 10.94
N PRO A 58 1.19 11.50 12.10
CA PRO A 58 0.45 12.74 12.39
C PRO A 58 0.81 13.92 11.48
N PHE A 59 1.93 13.83 10.74
CA PHE A 59 2.45 14.90 9.89
C PHE A 59 2.28 14.58 8.40
N LEU A 60 1.65 13.47 8.02
CA LEU A 60 1.50 13.07 6.62
C LEU A 60 0.76 14.12 5.80
N ASP A 61 -0.38 14.64 6.29
CA ASP A 61 -1.14 15.70 5.63
C ASP A 61 -0.26 16.91 5.32
N LYS A 62 0.62 17.27 6.26
CA LYS A 62 1.54 18.40 6.08
C LYS A 62 2.63 18.11 5.06
N ILE A 63 3.15 16.89 5.05
CA ILE A 63 4.13 16.45 4.05
C ILE A 63 3.49 16.49 2.66
N GLU A 64 2.27 15.98 2.51
CA GLU A 64 1.52 16.00 1.25
C GLU A 64 1.24 17.42 0.77
N GLU A 65 0.80 18.32 1.66
CA GLU A 65 0.61 19.74 1.35
C GLU A 65 1.90 20.39 0.81
N LEU A 66 3.05 20.09 1.42
CA LEU A 66 4.34 20.63 0.99
C LEU A 66 4.78 20.07 -0.36
N VAL A 67 4.54 18.77 -0.60
CA VAL A 67 4.81 18.12 -1.89
C VAL A 67 3.95 18.75 -2.98
N GLU A 68 2.65 18.86 -2.76
CA GLU A 68 1.68 19.44 -3.69
C GLU A 68 2.05 20.88 -4.07
N ARG A 69 2.29 21.74 -3.06
CA ARG A 69 2.69 23.15 -3.30
C ARG A 69 3.99 23.29 -4.06
N SER A 70 4.89 22.33 -3.92
CA SER A 70 6.17 22.29 -4.61
C SER A 70 6.12 21.55 -5.95
N LYS A 71 4.96 21.03 -6.35
CA LYS A 71 4.79 20.17 -7.51
C LYS A 71 5.72 18.95 -7.53
N GLY A 72 6.05 18.42 -6.36
CA GLY A 72 6.97 17.29 -6.22
C GLY A 72 8.45 17.65 -6.03
N ASP A 73 8.84 18.92 -6.11
CA ASP A 73 10.26 19.32 -6.08
C ASP A 73 10.85 19.52 -4.68
N VAL A 74 10.01 19.61 -3.63
CA VAL A 74 10.50 19.91 -2.26
C VAL A 74 11.53 18.87 -1.78
N ARG A 75 12.66 19.35 -1.24
CA ARG A 75 13.67 18.46 -0.65
C ARG A 75 13.25 17.99 0.74
N ALA A 76 13.59 16.76 1.08
CA ALA A 76 13.15 16.13 2.33
C ALA A 76 13.80 16.72 3.60
N ASP A 77 15.00 17.29 3.49
CA ASP A 77 15.66 18.04 4.59
C ASP A 77 14.88 19.30 4.94
N VAL A 78 14.45 20.07 3.93
CA VAL A 78 13.58 21.25 4.12
C VAL A 78 12.25 20.86 4.75
N VAL A 79 11.66 19.74 4.34
CA VAL A 79 10.45 19.22 5.00
C VAL A 79 10.74 18.87 6.45
N HIS A 80 11.84 18.17 6.73
CA HIS A 80 12.21 17.77 8.09
C HIS A 80 12.39 18.97 9.03
N ASP A 81 13.03 20.03 8.58
CA ASP A 81 13.20 21.24 9.39
C ASP A 81 11.86 21.92 9.68
N LYS A 82 10.94 21.95 8.71
CA LYS A 82 9.58 22.44 8.91
C LYS A 82 8.79 21.57 9.90
N LEU A 83 8.93 20.25 9.82
CA LEU A 83 8.28 19.33 10.76
C LEU A 83 8.85 19.48 12.17
N ARG A 84 10.18 19.63 12.32
CA ARG A 84 10.80 19.89 13.63
C ARG A 84 10.29 21.17 14.26
N ALA A 85 10.13 22.24 13.48
CA ALA A 85 9.52 23.48 13.95
C ALA A 85 8.06 23.30 14.42
N MET A 86 7.37 22.25 13.97
CA MET A 86 6.01 21.88 14.38
C MET A 86 5.98 20.81 15.50
N GLY A 87 7.13 20.49 16.10
CA GLY A 87 7.22 19.52 17.21
C GLY A 87 7.45 18.07 16.78
N TYR A 88 7.94 17.81 15.56
CA TYR A 88 8.31 16.46 15.15
C TYR A 88 9.58 15.96 15.85
N GLU A 89 9.46 14.87 16.61
CA GLU A 89 10.56 14.26 17.37
C GLU A 89 11.22 13.07 16.65
N GLY A 90 10.73 12.70 15.47
CA GLY A 90 11.26 11.55 14.74
C GLY A 90 12.57 11.84 14.00
N SER A 91 13.19 10.78 13.47
CA SER A 91 14.44 10.90 12.72
C SER A 91 14.25 11.49 11.32
N GLU A 92 15.29 12.16 10.81
CA GLU A 92 15.33 12.67 9.43
C GLU A 92 15.15 11.53 8.40
N ARG A 93 15.66 10.32 8.67
CA ARG A 93 15.46 9.14 7.81
C ARG A 93 13.97 8.79 7.67
N THR A 94 13.21 8.86 8.77
CA THR A 94 11.76 8.63 8.76
C THR A 94 11.04 9.69 7.93
N THR A 95 11.45 10.96 8.06
CA THR A 95 10.91 12.04 7.22
C THR A 95 11.22 11.82 5.75
N ARG A 96 12.46 11.48 5.40
CA ARG A 96 12.86 11.17 4.01
C ARG A 96 12.00 10.08 3.39
N ARG A 97 11.74 9.00 4.14
CA ARG A 97 10.86 7.91 3.65
C ARG A 97 9.43 8.38 3.43
N ALA A 98 8.87 9.13 4.38
CA ALA A 98 7.51 9.67 4.24
C ALA A 98 7.39 10.63 3.04
N VAL A 99 8.37 11.52 2.84
CA VAL A 99 8.42 12.42 1.68
C VAL A 99 8.54 11.64 0.38
N ALA A 100 9.37 10.59 0.32
CA ALA A 100 9.50 9.76 -0.87
C ALA A 100 8.17 9.08 -1.24
N THR A 101 7.47 8.50 -0.26
CA THR A 101 6.14 7.91 -0.47
C THR A 101 5.11 8.95 -0.93
N ALA A 102 5.12 10.15 -0.34
CA ALA A 102 4.23 11.25 -0.75
C ALA A 102 4.53 11.72 -2.19
N LYS A 103 5.80 11.83 -2.57
CA LYS A 103 6.20 12.16 -3.94
C LYS A 103 5.79 11.09 -4.94
N GLU A 104 5.95 9.81 -4.60
CA GLU A 104 5.51 8.70 -5.44
C GLU A 104 3.98 8.70 -5.65
N ALA A 105 3.20 9.03 -4.61
CA ALA A 105 1.76 9.23 -4.74
C ALA A 105 1.42 10.43 -5.63
N TYR A 106 2.09 11.57 -5.42
CA TYR A 106 1.95 12.76 -6.25
C TYR A 106 2.25 12.47 -7.72
N GLU A 107 3.37 11.83 -8.03
CA GLU A 107 3.74 11.45 -9.40
C GLU A 107 2.70 10.52 -10.03
N ARG A 108 2.18 9.53 -9.31
CA ARG A 108 1.14 8.63 -9.85
C ARG A 108 -0.12 9.40 -10.24
N GLY A 109 -0.51 10.42 -9.47
CA GLY A 109 -1.65 11.28 -9.78
C GLY A 109 -1.38 12.29 -10.91
N HIS A 110 -0.13 12.73 -11.08
CA HIS A 110 0.25 13.81 -12.00
C HIS A 110 1.03 13.34 -13.24
N ARG A 111 1.24 12.03 -13.40
CA ARG A 111 1.87 11.46 -14.60
C ARG A 111 1.02 11.79 -15.82
N ARG A 112 1.67 12.32 -16.86
CA ARG A 112 1.04 12.49 -18.16
C ARG A 112 0.60 11.13 -18.68
N ILE A 113 -0.71 10.96 -18.85
CA ILE A 113 -1.27 9.77 -19.46
C ILE A 113 -0.89 9.79 -20.94
N PHE A 114 -0.07 8.83 -21.38
CA PHE A 114 0.14 8.60 -22.80
C PHE A 114 -1.14 8.02 -23.38
N ARG A 115 -1.84 8.79 -24.21
CA ARG A 115 -2.89 8.24 -25.07
C ARG A 115 -2.19 7.51 -26.20
N PRO A 116 -2.31 6.17 -26.31
CA PRO A 116 -1.70 5.45 -27.41
C PRO A 116 -2.23 6.00 -28.72
N TRP A 117 -1.33 6.28 -29.65
CA TRP A 117 -1.73 6.52 -31.03
C TRP A 117 -2.29 5.19 -31.56
N VAL A 118 -3.58 5.15 -31.84
CA VAL A 118 -4.26 3.96 -32.38
C VAL A 118 -4.27 4.07 -33.90
N PRO A 119 -3.52 3.24 -34.64
CA PRO A 119 -3.66 3.13 -36.08
C PRO A 119 -4.94 2.35 -36.39
N GLU A 120 -6.10 2.97 -36.29
CA GLU A 120 -7.29 2.43 -36.97
C GLU A 120 -7.24 2.90 -38.44
N PRO A 121 -7.25 1.99 -39.41
CA PRO A 121 -7.45 2.34 -40.81
C PRO A 121 -8.87 2.94 -40.95
N GLY A 122 -8.99 4.27 -40.93
CA GLY A 122 -10.27 4.97 -41.06
C GLY A 122 -10.33 6.37 -40.43
N LEU A 123 -9.45 6.68 -39.46
CA LEU A 123 -9.51 7.96 -38.73
C LEU A 123 -8.73 9.12 -39.39
N TRP A 124 -8.06 8.87 -40.51
CA TRP A 124 -7.29 9.87 -41.28
C TRP A 124 -8.11 10.62 -42.34
N PHE A 125 -9.43 10.48 -42.36
CA PHE A 125 -10.29 11.11 -43.38
C PHE A 125 -11.35 12.05 -42.81
N GLN A 126 -11.20 12.48 -41.55
CA GLN A 126 -12.08 13.47 -40.94
C GLN A 126 -11.27 14.70 -40.54
N TRP A 127 -10.93 15.50 -41.54
CA TRP A 127 -10.82 16.94 -41.39
C TRP A 127 -12.14 17.52 -41.88
N ASP A 128 -12.87 18.18 -40.98
CA ASP A 128 -13.85 19.23 -41.30
C ASP A 128 -13.41 20.48 -40.51
#